data_AF-A0A3D2K3E6-F1
#
_entry.id   AF-A0A3D2K3E6-F1
#
_cell.length_a   1.000
_cell.length_b   1.000
_cell.length_c   1.000
_cell.angle_alpha   90.00
_cell.angle_beta   90.00
_cell.angle_gamma   90.00
#
_symmetry.space_group_name_H-M   'P 1'
#
loop_
_entity.id
_entity.type
_entity.pdbx_description
1 polymer ?
#
loop_
_entity_poly.entity_id
_entity_poly.type
_entity_poly.pdbx_seq_one_letter_code
_entity_poly.pdbx_strand_id
1 'polypeptide(L)'
;MILPYLTSYERNPSLIEPARAQAAWICLWVVSLAWILFQAARFGDDSARSGLGAYFLSAGISRISQMFQLWCACLTFLVPLVMVTVAVCLIGAMPSGEGQVQIWIATNLQYAALFLLVVAPLALVAISVGSRFGATVGYLLPLSLGLYGIYGVGYLAMMTSVQGNVVIEWLYVISPHYHLADLTPRLVFKHGTMLTSEFLHLVAYFIGIKLVLSMLSTICFQAKSAT
;
A
#
# COMPACT_ATOMS: atom_id res chain seq x y z
N MET A 1 -0.65 4.83 34.18
CA MET A 1 -1.10 5.51 32.94
C MET A 1 -0.27 6.77 32.76
N ILE A 2 0.72 6.78 31.84
CA ILE A 2 1.59 7.96 31.59
C ILE A 2 1.11 8.75 30.35
N LEU A 3 0.38 8.10 29.45
CA LEU A 3 -0.18 8.69 28.23
C LEU A 3 -0.95 10.03 28.41
N PRO A 4 -1.72 10.26 29.50
CA PRO A 4 -2.46 11.51 29.68
C PRO A 4 -1.57 12.75 29.84
N TYR A 5 -0.34 12.58 30.33
CA TYR A 5 0.61 13.69 30.51
C TYR A 5 1.40 14.02 29.23
N LEU A 6 1.40 13.12 28.24
CA LEU A 6 2.11 13.27 26.97
C LEU A 6 1.20 13.79 25.84
N THR A 7 -0.11 13.85 26.07
CA THR A 7 -1.09 14.26 25.07
C THR A 7 -1.97 15.37 25.64
N SER A 8 -2.42 16.30 24.80
CA SER A 8 -3.35 17.38 25.19
C SER A 8 -4.78 16.86 25.44
N TYR A 9 -4.88 15.77 26.20
CA TYR A 9 -6.09 15.05 26.59
C TYR A 9 -7.07 15.97 27.33
N GLU A 10 -6.55 16.77 28.27
CA GLU A 10 -7.37 17.67 29.11
C GLU A 10 -7.89 18.91 28.34
N ARG A 11 -7.28 19.24 27.20
CA ARG A 11 -7.61 20.46 26.46
C ARG A 11 -8.68 20.24 25.39
N ASN A 12 -8.69 19.09 24.71
CA ASN A 12 -9.66 18.75 23.65
C ASN A 12 -9.80 17.22 23.48
N PRO A 13 -10.68 16.55 24.24
CA PRO A 13 -10.84 15.09 24.19
C PRO A 13 -11.31 14.57 22.82
N SER A 14 -11.92 15.43 22.00
CA SER A 14 -12.37 15.11 20.63
C SER A 14 -11.24 14.84 19.62
N LEU A 15 -9.98 15.19 19.96
CA LEU A 15 -8.81 14.99 19.10
C LEU A 15 -8.14 13.62 19.27
N ILE A 16 -8.51 12.86 20.30
CA ILE A 16 -7.85 11.57 20.60
C ILE A 16 -8.27 10.49 19.60
N GLU A 17 -9.55 10.45 19.24
CA GLU A 17 -10.10 9.55 18.22
C GLU A 17 -9.34 9.66 16.88
N PRO A 18 -9.26 10.84 16.24
CA PRO A 18 -8.52 10.98 14.98
C PRO A 18 -7.02 10.69 15.13
N ALA A 19 -6.40 11.04 16.26
CA ALA A 19 -4.98 10.78 16.49
C ALA A 19 -4.67 9.27 16.57
N ARG A 20 -5.54 8.48 17.21
CA ARG A 20 -5.39 7.01 17.28
C ARG A 20 -5.58 6.37 15.90
N ALA A 21 -6.56 6.84 15.13
CA ALA A 21 -6.79 6.37 13.77
C ALA A 21 -5.61 6.70 12.85
N GLN A 22 -5.10 7.94 12.91
CA GLN A 22 -3.90 8.36 12.20
C GLN A 22 -2.70 7.48 12.55
N ALA A 23 -2.45 7.26 13.85
CA ALA A 23 -1.33 6.43 14.29
C ALA A 23 -1.46 4.99 13.76
N ALA A 24 -2.65 4.40 13.80
CA ALA A 24 -2.90 3.05 13.30
C ALA A 24 -2.61 2.94 11.79
N TRP A 25 -3.13 3.87 10.98
CA TRP A 25 -2.93 3.88 9.53
C TRP A 25 -1.48 4.19 9.12
N ILE A 26 -0.82 5.14 9.78
CA ILE A 26 0.60 5.44 9.51
C ILE A 26 1.48 4.24 9.88
N CYS A 27 1.25 3.60 11.02
CA CYS A 27 1.95 2.37 11.38
C CYS A 27 1.77 1.28 10.34
N LEU A 28 0.54 1.10 9.82
CA LEU A 28 0.28 0.13 8.75
C LEU A 28 1.06 0.47 7.47
N TRP A 29 1.08 1.73 7.02
CA TRP A 29 1.90 2.16 5.88
C TRP A 29 3.38 1.84 6.08
N VAL A 30 3.94 2.20 7.25
CA VAL A 30 5.35 1.95 7.57
C VAL A 30 5.65 0.46 7.58
N VAL A 31 4.82 -0.35 8.25
CA VAL A 31 5.01 -1.82 8.29
C VAL A 31 4.88 -2.42 6.90
N SER A 32 3.92 -1.98 6.08
CA SER A 32 3.75 -2.50 4.74
C SER A 32 4.93 -2.13 3.82
N LEU A 33 5.38 -0.89 3.84
CA LEU A 33 6.51 -0.46 3.01
C LEU A 33 7.83 -1.05 3.49
N ALA A 34 8.08 -1.11 4.80
CA ALA A 34 9.35 -1.59 5.34
C ALA A 34 9.43 -3.12 5.40
N TRP A 35 8.39 -3.78 5.90
CA TRP A 35 8.42 -5.22 6.17
C TRP A 35 7.73 -6.05 5.08
N ILE A 36 6.51 -5.72 4.68
CA ILE A 36 5.79 -6.54 3.68
C ILE A 36 6.50 -6.54 2.34
N LEU A 37 6.96 -5.38 1.85
CA LEU A 37 7.73 -5.32 0.59
C LEU A 37 9.06 -6.09 0.69
N PHE A 38 9.72 -6.05 1.85
CA PHE A 38 10.96 -6.80 2.06
C PHE A 38 10.71 -8.31 2.06
N GLN A 39 9.67 -8.77 2.76
CA GLN A 39 9.29 -10.19 2.78
C GLN A 39 8.87 -10.67 1.40
N ALA A 40 8.13 -9.87 0.65
CA ALA A 40 7.75 -10.14 -0.73
C ALA A 40 8.99 -10.30 -1.64
N ALA A 41 9.98 -9.40 -1.52
CA ALA A 41 11.24 -9.51 -2.25
C ALA A 41 12.03 -10.76 -1.88
N ARG A 42 12.08 -11.13 -0.59
CA ARG A 42 12.75 -12.36 -0.13
C ARG A 42 12.07 -13.62 -0.66
N PHE A 43 10.75 -13.69 -0.63
CA PHE A 43 10.03 -14.83 -1.22
C PHE A 43 10.29 -14.98 -2.72
N GLY A 44 10.42 -13.87 -3.45
CA GLY A 44 10.87 -13.88 -4.84
C GLY A 44 12.26 -14.48 -5.00
N ASP A 45 13.24 -13.95 -4.26
CA ASP A 45 14.64 -14.37 -4.33
C ASP A 45 14.84 -15.84 -3.91
N ASP A 46 14.23 -16.23 -2.79
CA ASP A 46 14.29 -17.59 -2.27
C ASP A 46 13.65 -18.59 -3.25
N SER A 47 12.54 -18.22 -3.93
CA SER A 47 11.91 -19.07 -4.95
C SER A 47 12.82 -19.28 -6.18
N ALA A 48 13.56 -18.24 -6.59
CA ALA A 48 14.48 -18.32 -7.72
C ALA A 48 15.80 -19.04 -7.40
N ARG A 49 16.25 -19.04 -6.14
CA ARG A 49 17.49 -19.69 -5.72
C ARG A 49 17.28 -21.11 -5.22
N SER A 50 16.19 -21.36 -4.50
CA SER A 50 15.89 -22.67 -3.92
C SER A 50 15.51 -23.71 -4.99
N GLY A 51 15.55 -24.98 -4.61
CA GLY A 51 15.07 -26.07 -5.47
C GLY A 51 13.55 -26.09 -5.65
N LEU A 52 12.79 -25.29 -4.88
CA LEU A 52 11.33 -25.28 -4.91
C LEU A 52 10.78 -24.80 -6.26
N GLY A 53 11.36 -23.74 -6.85
CA GLY A 53 10.92 -23.25 -8.16
C GLY A 53 11.10 -24.29 -9.26
N ALA A 54 12.24 -25.01 -9.25
CA ALA A 54 12.52 -26.10 -10.18
C ALA A 54 11.60 -27.31 -9.96
N TYR A 55 11.33 -27.66 -8.70
CA TYR A 55 10.36 -28.70 -8.34
C TYR A 55 8.97 -28.38 -8.89
N PHE A 56 8.47 -27.17 -8.66
CA PHE A 56 7.15 -26.78 -9.15
C PHE A 56 7.05 -26.73 -10.68
N LEU A 57 8.11 -26.31 -11.37
CA LEU A 57 8.15 -26.40 -12.84
C LEU A 57 8.11 -27.86 -13.31
N SER A 58 8.85 -28.75 -12.65
CA SER A 58 8.84 -30.19 -12.99
C SER A 58 7.48 -30.86 -12.71
N ALA A 59 6.74 -30.36 -11.72
CA ALA A 59 5.37 -30.78 -11.42
C ALA A 59 4.31 -30.15 -12.35
N GLY A 60 4.71 -29.37 -13.35
CA GLY A 60 3.81 -28.74 -14.34
C GLY A 60 3.20 -27.41 -13.91
N ILE A 61 3.62 -26.81 -12.78
CA ILE A 61 3.12 -25.51 -12.34
C ILE A 61 3.82 -24.39 -13.12
N SER A 62 3.04 -23.59 -13.85
CA SER A 62 3.56 -22.48 -14.65
C SER A 62 4.21 -21.38 -13.79
N ARG A 63 5.16 -20.65 -14.38
CA ARG A 63 5.86 -19.53 -13.72
C ARG A 63 4.91 -18.47 -13.16
N ILE A 64 3.88 -18.12 -13.92
CA ILE A 64 2.88 -17.12 -13.51
C ILE A 64 2.06 -17.63 -12.33
N SER A 65 1.72 -18.93 -12.32
CA SER A 65 1.03 -19.54 -11.18
C SER A 65 1.90 -19.51 -9.92
N GLN A 66 3.20 -19.81 -10.03
CA GLN A 66 4.13 -19.70 -8.90
C GLN A 66 4.22 -18.26 -8.37
N MET A 67 4.37 -17.27 -9.26
CA MET A 67 4.38 -15.85 -8.88
C MET A 67 3.10 -15.45 -8.13
N PHE A 68 1.94 -15.88 -8.63
CA PHE A 68 0.65 -15.60 -8.00
C PHE A 68 0.51 -16.27 -6.63
N GLN A 69 1.01 -17.49 -6.46
CA GLN A 69 1.03 -18.18 -5.17
C GLN A 69 1.89 -17.43 -4.13
N LEU A 70 3.08 -16.96 -4.52
CA LEU A 70 3.92 -16.12 -3.64
C LEU A 70 3.24 -14.80 -3.28
N TRP A 71 2.54 -14.20 -4.25
CA TRP A 71 1.78 -12.98 -4.01
C TRP A 71 0.64 -13.21 -3.02
N CYS A 72 -0.15 -14.27 -3.20
CA CYS A 72 -1.17 -14.69 -2.24
C CYS A 72 -0.57 -14.98 -0.85
N ALA A 73 0.61 -15.61 -0.77
CA ALA A 73 1.32 -15.84 0.49
C ALA A 73 1.77 -14.54 1.17
N CYS A 74 2.03 -13.46 0.44
CA CYS A 74 2.25 -12.15 1.05
C CYS A 74 0.94 -11.53 1.55
N LEU A 75 -0.16 -11.72 0.80
CA LEU A 75 -1.47 -11.20 1.16
C LEU A 75 -2.04 -11.83 2.43
N THR A 76 -1.68 -13.08 2.77
CA THR A 76 -2.06 -13.70 4.04
C THR A 76 -1.48 -12.98 5.25
N PHE A 77 -0.39 -12.20 5.10
CA PHE A 77 0.13 -11.31 6.15
C PHE A 77 -0.46 -9.90 6.04
N LEU A 78 -0.60 -9.37 4.83
CA LEU A 78 -1.08 -8.00 4.60
C LEU A 78 -2.55 -7.82 5.02
N VAL A 79 -3.44 -8.73 4.60
CA VAL A 79 -4.88 -8.60 4.85
C VAL A 79 -5.20 -8.61 6.35
N PRO A 80 -4.65 -9.53 7.18
CA PRO A 80 -4.85 -9.45 8.62
C PRO A 80 -4.35 -8.16 9.26
N LEU A 81 -3.21 -7.60 8.81
CA LEU A 81 -2.73 -6.31 9.33
C LEU A 81 -3.69 -5.16 9.01
N VAL A 82 -4.28 -5.16 7.81
CA VAL A 82 -5.34 -4.20 7.44
C VAL A 82 -6.57 -4.40 8.33
N MET A 83 -7.00 -5.64 8.54
CA MET A 83 -8.16 -5.96 9.39
C MET A 83 -7.93 -5.52 10.84
N VAL A 84 -6.73 -5.74 11.39
CA VAL A 84 -6.35 -5.26 12.72
C VAL A 84 -6.38 -3.74 12.78
N THR A 85 -5.86 -3.05 11.75
CA THR A 85 -5.87 -1.59 11.68
C THR A 85 -7.30 -1.04 11.66
N VAL A 86 -8.17 -1.62 10.83
CA VAL A 86 -9.60 -1.27 10.79
C VAL A 86 -10.25 -1.57 12.14
N ALA A 87 -9.99 -2.72 12.76
CA ALA A 87 -10.53 -3.05 14.08
C ALA A 87 -10.08 -2.05 15.16
N VAL A 88 -8.82 -1.62 15.15
CA VAL A 88 -8.32 -0.56 16.05
C VAL A 88 -9.07 0.75 15.79
N CYS A 89 -9.32 1.10 14.53
CA CYS A 89 -10.07 2.31 14.17
C CYS A 89 -11.55 2.25 14.54
N LEU A 90 -12.17 1.06 14.53
CA LEU A 90 -13.59 0.87 14.84
C LEU A 90 -13.86 0.66 16.34
N ILE A 91 -12.96 -0.01 17.06
CA ILE A 91 -13.14 -0.32 18.49
C ILE A 91 -12.48 0.75 19.36
N GLY A 92 -11.30 1.22 18.95
CA GLY A 92 -10.47 2.11 19.76
C GLY A 92 -10.55 3.59 19.40
N ALA A 93 -10.98 3.94 18.19
CA ALA A 93 -10.91 5.32 17.68
C ALA A 93 -12.23 5.85 17.11
N MET A 94 -13.33 5.12 17.30
CA MET A 94 -14.62 5.45 16.71
C MET A 94 -15.32 6.57 17.49
N PRO A 95 -15.85 7.60 16.80
CA PRO A 95 -16.55 8.70 17.44
C PRO A 95 -17.90 8.25 17.99
N SER A 96 -18.28 8.78 19.16
CA SER A 96 -19.53 8.43 19.87
C SER A 96 -20.77 9.22 19.42
N GLY A 97 -20.64 10.13 18.44
CA GLY A 97 -21.75 10.97 17.97
C GLY A 97 -22.75 10.22 17.08
N GLU A 98 -24.05 10.45 17.28
CA GLU A 98 -25.11 9.88 16.45
C GLU A 98 -24.90 10.28 14.96
N GLY A 99 -24.95 9.30 14.06
CA GLY A 99 -24.72 9.48 12.61
C GLY A 99 -23.25 9.51 12.15
N GLN A 100 -22.28 9.84 13.02
CA GLN A 100 -20.85 9.88 12.65
C GLN A 100 -20.25 8.47 12.48
N VAL A 101 -20.81 7.51 13.20
CA VAL A 101 -20.47 6.09 13.19
C VAL A 101 -20.44 5.49 11.77
N GLN A 102 -21.53 5.67 11.01
CA GLN A 102 -21.66 5.05 9.68
C GLN A 102 -20.65 5.64 8.68
N ILE A 103 -20.48 6.96 8.76
CA ILE A 103 -19.52 7.71 7.95
C ILE A 103 -18.08 7.26 8.27
N TRP A 104 -17.77 7.05 9.55
CA TRP A 104 -16.46 6.57 10.00
C TRP A 104 -16.15 5.15 9.51
N ILE A 105 -17.11 4.24 9.61
CA ILE A 105 -16.98 2.87 9.11
C ILE A 105 -16.71 2.89 7.61
N ALA A 106 -17.56 3.58 6.84
CA ALA A 106 -17.42 3.67 5.39
C ALA A 106 -16.08 4.29 4.97
N THR A 107 -15.60 5.32 5.67
CA THR A 107 -14.30 5.95 5.37
C THR A 107 -13.14 4.99 5.62
N ASN A 108 -13.16 4.21 6.71
CA ASN A 108 -12.12 3.22 6.98
C ASN A 108 -12.14 2.06 5.97
N LEU A 109 -13.32 1.65 5.50
CA LEU A 109 -13.44 0.65 4.44
C LEU A 109 -12.93 1.16 3.09
N GLN A 110 -13.26 2.41 2.72
CA GLN A 110 -12.71 3.07 1.54
C GLN A 110 -11.18 3.14 1.62
N TYR A 111 -10.64 3.53 2.79
CA TYR A 111 -9.20 3.60 3.00
C TYR A 111 -8.55 2.21 2.87
N ALA A 112 -9.10 1.18 3.52
CA ALA A 112 -8.60 -0.20 3.40
C ALA A 112 -8.54 -0.67 1.94
N ALA A 113 -9.58 -0.38 1.15
CA ALA A 113 -9.63 -0.75 -0.26
C ALA A 113 -8.54 -0.04 -1.08
N LEU A 114 -8.41 1.29 -0.96
CA LEU A 114 -7.39 2.05 -1.69
C LEU A 114 -5.97 1.66 -1.26
N PHE A 115 -5.76 1.46 0.04
CA PHE A 115 -4.49 0.99 0.60
C PHE A 115 -4.06 -0.34 -0.02
N LEU A 116 -4.96 -1.33 -0.04
CA LEU A 116 -4.68 -2.64 -0.63
C LEU A 116 -4.42 -2.53 -2.13
N LEU A 117 -5.13 -1.65 -2.85
CA LEU A 117 -4.90 -1.40 -4.28
C LEU A 117 -3.53 -0.79 -4.57
N VAL A 118 -2.88 -0.14 -3.60
CA VAL A 118 -1.51 0.37 -3.73
C VAL A 118 -0.47 -0.66 -3.30
N VAL A 119 -0.59 -1.22 -2.11
CA VAL A 119 0.46 -2.08 -1.52
C VAL A 119 0.52 -3.44 -2.21
N ALA A 120 -0.63 -4.03 -2.59
CA ALA A 120 -0.66 -5.35 -3.20
C ALA A 120 0.10 -5.42 -4.55
N PRO A 121 -0.08 -4.51 -5.53
CA PRO A 121 0.74 -4.54 -6.74
C PRO A 121 2.22 -4.21 -6.49
N LEU A 122 2.54 -3.34 -5.52
CA LEU A 122 3.94 -3.10 -5.14
C LEU A 122 4.61 -4.37 -4.60
N ALA A 123 3.89 -5.18 -3.81
CA ALA A 123 4.38 -6.48 -3.34
C ALA A 123 4.60 -7.46 -4.50
N LEU A 124 3.76 -7.44 -5.54
CA LEU A 124 3.95 -8.26 -6.74
C LEU A 124 5.22 -7.86 -7.51
N VAL A 125 5.48 -6.56 -7.62
CA VAL A 125 6.73 -6.03 -8.19
C VAL A 125 7.92 -6.45 -7.33
N ALA A 126 7.79 -6.41 -6.01
CA ALA A 126 8.85 -6.84 -5.11
C ALA A 126 9.23 -8.31 -5.31
N ILE A 127 8.24 -9.20 -5.42
CA ILE A 127 8.45 -10.64 -5.71
C ILE A 127 9.15 -10.82 -7.06
N SER A 128 8.67 -10.17 -8.12
CA SER A 128 9.20 -10.34 -9.46
C SER A 128 10.61 -9.81 -9.62
N VAL A 129 10.90 -8.60 -9.14
CA VAL A 129 12.24 -8.02 -9.16
C VAL A 129 13.17 -8.81 -8.23
N GLY A 130 12.68 -9.22 -7.05
CA GLY A 130 13.42 -10.05 -6.10
C GLY A 130 13.87 -11.39 -6.71
N SER A 131 12.99 -12.04 -7.46
CA SER A 131 13.30 -13.31 -8.15
C SER A 131 14.42 -13.21 -9.19
N ARG A 132 14.63 -12.02 -9.77
CA ARG A 132 15.58 -11.83 -10.88
C ARG A 132 16.88 -11.16 -10.45
N PHE A 133 16.79 -10.18 -9.56
CA PHE A 133 17.90 -9.31 -9.17
C PHE A 133 18.30 -9.45 -7.69
N GLY A 134 17.64 -10.33 -6.95
CA GLY A 134 17.88 -10.57 -5.53
C GLY A 134 17.03 -9.70 -4.61
N ALA A 135 16.92 -10.12 -3.35
CA ALA A 135 16.01 -9.52 -2.37
C ALA A 135 16.25 -8.02 -2.13
N THR A 136 17.50 -7.56 -2.15
CA THR A 136 17.84 -6.14 -1.92
C THR A 136 17.25 -5.23 -3.01
N VAL A 137 17.47 -5.55 -4.29
CA VAL A 137 16.94 -4.76 -5.40
C VAL A 137 15.42 -4.90 -5.48
N GLY A 138 14.92 -6.13 -5.25
CA GLY A 138 13.49 -6.42 -5.17
C GLY A 138 12.77 -5.63 -4.08
N TYR A 139 13.44 -5.28 -2.99
CA TYR A 139 12.88 -4.45 -1.94
C TYR A 139 13.01 -2.95 -2.25
N LEU A 140 14.20 -2.48 -2.62
CA LEU A 140 14.49 -1.06 -2.79
C LEU A 140 13.69 -0.41 -3.92
N LEU A 141 13.46 -1.14 -5.02
CA LEU A 141 12.73 -0.61 -6.17
C LEU A 141 11.26 -0.27 -5.83
N PRO A 142 10.42 -1.21 -5.36
CA PRO A 142 9.04 -0.91 -4.97
C PRO A 142 8.95 -0.01 -3.74
N LEU A 143 9.91 -0.06 -2.81
CA LEU A 143 9.98 0.90 -1.71
C LEU A 143 10.15 2.33 -2.25
N SER A 144 11.12 2.53 -3.14
CA SER A 144 11.38 3.84 -3.74
C SER A 144 10.18 4.34 -4.55
N LEU A 145 9.54 3.45 -5.30
CA LEU A 145 8.31 3.75 -6.04
C LEU A 145 7.15 4.12 -5.11
N GLY A 146 6.98 3.40 -4.00
CA GLY A 146 5.99 3.69 -2.97
C GLY A 146 6.21 5.04 -2.31
N LEU A 147 7.42 5.32 -1.84
CA LEU A 147 7.80 6.61 -1.23
C LEU A 147 7.69 7.76 -2.23
N TYR A 148 8.07 7.54 -3.48
CA TYR A 148 7.90 8.52 -4.54
C TYR A 148 6.42 8.85 -4.78
N GLY A 149 5.55 7.85 -4.87
CA GLY A 149 4.13 8.09 -5.09
C GLY A 149 3.38 8.73 -3.92
N ILE A 150 3.83 8.46 -2.68
CA ILE A 150 3.23 9.05 -1.47
C ILE A 150 3.75 10.48 -1.22
N TYR A 151 5.06 10.72 -1.38
CA TYR A 151 5.67 12.01 -1.01
C TYR A 151 6.26 12.76 -2.21
N GLY A 152 6.98 12.06 -3.09
CA GLY A 152 7.70 12.67 -4.22
C GLY A 152 6.79 13.42 -5.21
N VAL A 153 5.62 12.86 -5.51
CA VAL A 153 4.64 13.49 -6.42
C VAL A 153 4.12 14.82 -5.90
N GLY A 154 3.99 14.98 -4.58
CA GLY A 154 3.58 16.25 -3.97
C GLY A 154 4.62 17.36 -4.19
N TYR A 155 5.90 17.04 -4.08
CA TYR A 155 6.97 17.99 -4.41
C TYR A 155 6.99 18.31 -5.91
N LEU A 156 6.70 17.32 -6.76
CA LEU A 156 6.62 17.54 -8.20
C LEU A 156 5.48 18.49 -8.58
N ALA A 157 4.32 18.38 -7.92
CA ALA A 157 3.20 19.32 -8.07
C ALA A 157 3.59 20.75 -7.68
N MET A 158 4.35 20.91 -6.59
CA MET A 158 4.89 22.21 -6.20
C MET A 158 5.83 22.77 -7.27
N MET A 159 6.70 21.95 -7.84
CA MET A 159 7.62 22.36 -8.91
C MET A 159 6.89 22.78 -10.19
N THR A 160 5.87 22.04 -10.63
CA THR A 160 5.08 22.40 -11.83
C THR A 160 4.34 23.73 -11.64
N SER A 161 3.83 24.01 -10.43
CA SER A 161 3.17 25.29 -10.16
C SER A 161 4.11 26.51 -10.22
N VAL A 162 5.40 26.30 -9.98
CA VAL A 162 6.43 27.36 -9.96
C VAL A 162 7.15 27.46 -11.30
N GLN A 163 7.31 26.34 -12.01
CA GLN A 163 8.05 26.22 -13.26
C GLN A 163 7.15 25.70 -14.37
N GLY A 164 6.93 26.51 -15.42
CA GLY A 164 6.21 26.10 -16.64
C GLY A 164 7.04 25.20 -17.56
N ASN A 165 7.61 24.11 -17.02
CA ASN A 165 8.41 23.16 -17.78
C ASN A 165 7.56 21.93 -18.15
N VAL A 166 7.33 21.77 -19.46
CA VAL A 166 6.55 20.68 -20.06
C VAL A 166 7.05 19.29 -19.62
N VAL A 167 8.36 19.09 -19.44
CA VAL A 167 8.90 17.79 -19.00
C VAL A 167 8.45 17.45 -17.57
N ILE A 168 8.43 18.44 -16.69
CA ILE A 168 8.01 18.26 -15.29
C ILE A 168 6.50 18.00 -15.23
N GLU A 169 5.71 18.67 -16.08
CA GLU A 169 4.28 18.42 -16.21
C GLU A 169 3.98 16.99 -16.69
N TRP A 170 4.67 16.52 -17.73
CA TRP A 170 4.53 15.13 -18.20
C TRP A 170 4.92 14.12 -17.13
N LEU A 171 6.04 14.36 -16.44
CA LEU A 171 6.48 13.51 -15.34
C LEU A 171 5.43 13.48 -14.24
N TYR A 172 4.82 14.62 -13.91
CA TYR A 172 3.75 14.71 -12.93
C TYR A 172 2.55 13.84 -13.33
N VAL A 173 2.04 14.01 -14.54
CA VAL A 173 0.85 13.28 -15.03
C VAL A 173 1.06 11.75 -15.04
N ILE A 174 2.24 11.28 -15.43
CA ILE A 174 2.54 9.83 -15.55
C ILE A 174 2.87 9.20 -14.18
N SER A 175 3.24 10.00 -13.19
CA SER A 175 3.66 9.49 -11.88
C SER A 175 2.55 8.73 -11.15
N PRO A 176 2.88 7.71 -10.35
CA PRO A 176 1.88 7.01 -9.55
C PRO A 176 1.46 7.87 -8.35
N HIS A 177 0.24 8.38 -8.35
CA HIS A 177 -0.26 9.28 -7.29
C HIS A 177 -0.75 8.49 -6.06
N TYR A 178 0.13 7.73 -5.41
CA TYR A 178 -0.24 6.88 -4.26
C TYR A 178 -0.72 7.67 -3.03
N HIS A 179 -0.34 8.94 -2.89
CA HIS A 179 -0.88 9.82 -1.86
C HIS A 179 -2.41 9.95 -1.89
N LEU A 180 -3.05 9.74 -3.05
CA LEU A 180 -4.52 9.75 -3.17
C LEU A 180 -5.19 8.57 -2.46
N ALA A 181 -4.44 7.50 -2.18
CA ALA A 181 -4.91 6.37 -1.37
C ALA A 181 -4.84 6.65 0.14
N ASP A 182 -4.12 7.70 0.56
CA ASP A 182 -4.02 8.09 1.96
C ASP A 182 -5.23 8.96 2.37
N LEU A 183 -6.19 8.33 3.05
CA LEU A 183 -7.38 9.03 3.58
C LEU A 183 -7.17 9.50 5.03
N THR A 184 -5.94 9.47 5.56
CA THR A 184 -5.64 9.97 6.92
C THR A 184 -6.14 11.40 7.15
N PRO A 185 -5.96 12.37 6.23
CA PRO A 185 -6.50 13.72 6.42
C PRO A 185 -8.02 13.74 6.58
N ARG A 186 -8.75 12.86 5.88
CA ARG A 186 -10.22 12.78 5.99
C ARG A 186 -10.65 12.29 7.38
N LEU A 187 -9.91 11.34 7.95
CA LEU A 187 -10.14 10.84 9.31
C LEU A 187 -9.77 11.89 10.35
N VAL A 188 -8.62 12.56 10.19
CA VAL A 188 -8.11 13.55 11.14
C VAL A 188 -9.03 14.75 11.26
N PHE A 189 -9.48 15.29 10.11
CA PHE A 189 -10.32 16.47 10.06
C PHE A 189 -11.83 16.14 10.00
N LYS A 190 -12.21 14.86 10.12
CA LYS A 190 -13.61 14.41 10.08
C LYS A 190 -14.40 14.92 8.86
N HIS A 191 -13.77 14.97 7.68
CA HIS A 191 -14.37 15.42 6.41
C HIS A 191 -15.49 14.52 5.87
N GLY A 192 -15.69 13.35 6.49
CA GLY A 192 -16.67 12.36 6.08
C GLY A 192 -16.24 11.50 4.89
N THR A 193 -17.17 10.68 4.43
CA THR A 193 -16.93 9.71 3.35
C THR A 193 -16.71 10.40 2.02
N MET A 194 -15.89 9.79 1.18
CA MET A 194 -15.79 10.20 -0.21
C MET A 194 -17.08 9.85 -0.95
N LEU A 195 -17.50 10.73 -1.88
CA LEU A 195 -18.63 10.45 -2.77
C LEU A 195 -18.34 9.16 -3.55
N THR A 196 -19.37 8.33 -3.75
CA THR A 196 -19.19 7.03 -4.41
C THR A 196 -18.60 7.16 -5.81
N SER A 197 -18.96 8.19 -6.58
CA SER A 197 -18.37 8.42 -7.91
C SER A 197 -16.86 8.66 -7.81
N GLU A 198 -16.42 9.57 -6.96
CA GLU A 198 -15.00 9.92 -6.78
C GLU A 198 -14.19 8.71 -6.30
N PHE A 199 -14.75 7.95 -5.35
CA PHE A 199 -14.12 6.73 -4.88
C PHE A 199 -13.94 5.71 -6.01
N LEU A 200 -14.95 5.50 -6.86
CA LEU A 200 -14.86 4.57 -7.99
C LEU A 200 -13.85 5.05 -9.05
N HIS A 201 -13.71 6.36 -9.28
CA HIS A 201 -12.66 6.90 -10.15
C HIS A 201 -11.27 6.59 -9.60
N LEU A 202 -11.04 6.77 -8.29
CA LEU A 202 -9.77 6.39 -7.67
C LEU A 202 -9.51 4.89 -7.73
N VAL A 203 -10.54 4.06 -7.51
CA VAL A 203 -10.44 2.60 -7.65
C VAL A 203 -10.04 2.24 -9.08
N ALA A 204 -10.70 2.81 -10.10
CA ALA A 204 -10.37 2.57 -11.50
C ALA A 204 -8.93 3.00 -11.83
N TYR A 205 -8.50 4.17 -11.34
CA TYR A 205 -7.13 4.67 -11.48
C TYR A 205 -6.10 3.69 -10.89
N PHE A 206 -6.28 3.24 -9.65
CA PHE A 206 -5.36 2.29 -9.03
C PHE A 206 -5.43 0.89 -9.62
N ILE A 207 -6.58 0.45 -10.14
CA ILE A 207 -6.68 -0.79 -10.93
C ILE A 207 -5.82 -0.66 -12.20
N GLY A 208 -5.85 0.50 -12.88
CA GLY A 208 -4.99 0.78 -14.03
C GLY A 208 -3.51 0.64 -13.68
N ILE A 209 -3.08 1.27 -12.58
CA ILE A 209 -1.69 1.13 -12.09
C ILE A 209 -1.37 -0.34 -11.76
N LYS A 210 -2.27 -1.04 -11.08
CA LYS A 210 -2.11 -2.47 -10.76
C LYS A 210 -1.90 -3.30 -12.02
N LEU A 211 -2.65 -3.05 -13.11
CA LEU A 211 -2.51 -3.78 -14.36
C LEU A 211 -1.13 -3.54 -14.98
N VAL A 212 -0.67 -2.29 -15.04
CA VAL A 212 0.66 -1.94 -15.56
C VAL A 212 1.75 -2.63 -14.74
N LEU A 213 1.70 -2.52 -13.41
CA LEU A 213 2.67 -3.17 -12.53
C LEU A 213 2.62 -4.69 -12.60
N SER A 214 1.44 -5.28 -12.79
CA SER A 214 1.29 -6.73 -12.97
C SER A 214 1.91 -7.20 -14.29
N MET A 215 1.73 -6.45 -15.38
CA MET A 215 2.39 -6.75 -16.67
C MET A 215 3.92 -6.64 -16.56
N LEU A 216 4.43 -5.61 -15.87
CA LEU A 216 5.87 -5.51 -15.62
C LEU A 216 6.37 -6.67 -14.76
N SER A 217 5.59 -7.09 -13.76
CA SER A 217 5.94 -8.18 -12.87
C SER A 217 6.00 -9.53 -13.61
N THR A 218 5.05 -9.81 -14.52
CA THR A 218 5.08 -11.07 -15.30
C THR A 218 6.28 -11.13 -16.25
N ILE A 219 6.73 -10.01 -16.79
CA ILE A 219 7.92 -9.91 -17.64
C ILE A 219 9.20 -10.07 -16.82
N CYS A 220 9.24 -9.50 -15.61
CA CYS A 220 10.41 -9.53 -14.75
C CYS A 220 10.60 -10.86 -14.00
N PHE A 221 9.50 -11.55 -13.66
CA PHE A 221 9.56 -12.74 -12.81
C PHE A 221 10.34 -13.89 -13.46
N GLN A 222 11.28 -14.43 -12.70
CA GLN A 222 12.13 -15.53 -13.12
C GLN A 222 11.99 -16.71 -12.16
N ALA A 223 11.46 -17.83 -12.66
CA ALA A 223 11.48 -19.10 -11.95
C ALA A 223 12.77 -19.86 -12.30
N LYS A 224 13.35 -20.56 -11.32
CA LYS A 224 14.53 -21.41 -11.52
C LYS A 224 14.21 -22.56 -12.47
N SER A 225 14.94 -22.68 -13.58
CA SER A 225 14.82 -23.83 -14.48
C SER A 225 15.33 -25.11 -13.81
N ALA A 226 14.70 -26.25 -14.10
CA ALA A 226 15.27 -27.56 -13.77
C ALA A 226 16.46 -27.81 -14.71
N THR A 227 17.66 -27.55 -14.23
CA THR A 227 18.94 -27.95 -14.83
C THR A 227 19.75 -28.65 -13.78
#